data_AF-A0A258RKY9-F1
#
_entry.id   AF-A0A258RKY9-F1
#
_cell.length_a   1.000
_cell.length_b   1.000
_cell.length_c   1.000
_cell.angle_alpha   90.00
_cell.angle_beta   90.00
_cell.angle_gamma   90.00
#
_symmetry.space_group_name_H-M   'P 1'
#
loop_
_entity.id
_entity.type
_entity.pdbx_description
1 polymer ?
#
loop_
_entity_poly.entity_id
_entity_poly.type
_entity_poly.pdbx_seq_one_letter_code
_entity_poly.pdbx_strand_id
1 'polypeptide(L)'
;MSEKDQPSSGRRVQFEMFFTLPDFSDISLRDYQETMQRPFFSLSKKKRLKPIEYLSPDKSVTVHVSANPAYGMATIWDADIMIYLASHLNELRERGDNDLSPTIRVQPGDLLKRICWGVSGRAYERLIAALDRLQATTIKTNIRANSKSRETTFSWIDSYTHLVDERTQRSLGMEITLSKWFFDGVMDKRNVLAISPLYFEITSGLGKWLYRA
;
A
#
# COMPACT_ATOMS: atom_id res chain seq x y z
N MET A 1 24.41 -3.61 -47.14
CA MET A 1 22.95 -3.74 -46.89
C MET A 1 22.64 -5.23 -46.84
N SER A 2 22.31 -5.87 -45.73
CA SER A 2 21.63 -5.40 -44.52
C SER A 2 22.17 -6.13 -43.30
N GLU A 3 22.50 -5.36 -42.27
CA GLU A 3 22.66 -5.81 -40.89
C GLU A 3 21.29 -6.29 -40.39
N LYS A 4 21.21 -7.55 -39.96
CA LYS A 4 20.02 -8.08 -39.28
C LYS A 4 20.05 -7.61 -37.83
N ASP A 5 19.14 -6.71 -37.50
CA ASP A 5 18.75 -6.36 -36.14
C ASP A 5 18.50 -7.64 -35.29
N GLN A 6 19.38 -7.89 -34.33
CA GLN A 6 18.99 -8.49 -33.06
C GLN A 6 18.92 -7.36 -32.05
N PRO A 7 17.76 -7.13 -31.40
CA PRO A 7 17.81 -7.13 -29.94
C PRO A 7 16.48 -7.55 -29.26
N SER A 8 16.58 -8.19 -28.08
CA SER A 8 15.69 -8.02 -26.91
C SER A 8 15.67 -9.21 -25.94
N SER A 9 16.21 -10.37 -26.33
CA SER A 9 16.16 -11.58 -25.48
C SER A 9 17.03 -11.43 -24.20
N GLY A 10 18.20 -10.78 -24.30
CA GLY A 10 19.14 -10.65 -23.16
C GLY A 10 18.63 -9.84 -21.97
N ARG A 11 17.88 -8.74 -22.21
CA ARG A 11 17.29 -7.95 -21.11
C ARG A 11 16.19 -8.71 -20.39
N ARG A 12 15.28 -9.36 -21.13
CA ARG A 12 14.19 -10.16 -20.54
C ARG A 12 14.70 -11.30 -19.65
N VAL A 13 15.71 -12.03 -20.12
CA VAL A 13 16.29 -13.16 -19.37
C VAL A 13 17.02 -12.70 -18.10
N GLN A 14 17.72 -11.56 -18.16
CA GLN A 14 18.40 -10.99 -17.00
C GLN A 14 17.40 -10.48 -15.94
N PHE A 15 16.24 -9.95 -16.34
CA PHE A 15 15.20 -9.50 -15.40
C PHE A 15 14.38 -10.64 -14.79
N GLU A 16 13.99 -11.68 -15.55
CA GLU A 16 13.29 -12.83 -14.97
C GLU A 16 14.16 -13.58 -13.93
N MET A 17 15.48 -13.56 -14.07
CA MET A 17 16.41 -14.09 -13.06
C MET A 17 16.43 -13.30 -11.73
N PHE A 18 16.05 -12.01 -11.72
CA PHE A 18 16.01 -11.18 -10.50
C PHE A 18 14.60 -11.04 -9.89
N PHE A 19 13.56 -11.48 -10.60
CA PHE A 19 12.16 -11.33 -10.21
C PHE A 19 11.44 -12.68 -10.07
N THR A 20 12.12 -13.75 -9.66
CA THR A 20 11.44 -14.89 -9.04
C THR A 20 10.87 -14.42 -7.70
N LEU A 21 9.79 -13.65 -7.75
CA LEU A 21 8.99 -13.36 -6.58
C LEU A 21 8.43 -14.72 -6.12
N PRO A 22 8.62 -15.10 -4.85
CA PRO A 22 7.98 -16.29 -4.32
C PRO A 22 6.49 -16.29 -4.66
N ASP A 23 5.93 -17.46 -4.95
CA ASP A 23 4.48 -17.56 -5.13
C ASP A 23 3.80 -17.20 -3.80
N PHE A 24 3.10 -16.07 -3.85
CA PHE A 24 2.44 -15.41 -2.73
C PHE A 24 0.92 -15.43 -2.91
N SER A 25 0.43 -16.23 -3.87
CA SER A 25 -0.99 -16.43 -4.14
C SER A 25 -1.80 -16.83 -2.90
N ASP A 26 -1.20 -17.60 -1.98
CA ASP A 26 -1.84 -18.13 -0.76
C ASP A 26 -1.47 -17.40 0.56
N ILE A 27 -1.00 -16.14 0.50
CA ILE A 27 -0.72 -15.38 1.73
C ILE A 27 -1.99 -15.27 2.62
N SER A 28 -1.87 -15.31 3.94
CA SER A 28 -2.98 -14.86 4.81
C SER A 28 -3.08 -13.33 4.83
N LEU A 29 -4.26 -12.76 4.53
CA LEU A 29 -4.44 -11.31 4.53
C LEU A 29 -4.34 -10.73 5.94
N ARG A 30 -3.51 -9.70 6.10
CA ARG A 30 -3.25 -9.00 7.36
C ARG A 30 -3.52 -7.50 7.20
N ASP A 31 -4.24 -6.94 8.15
CA ASP A 31 -4.42 -5.49 8.29
C ASP A 31 -3.73 -4.98 9.56
N TYR A 32 -3.35 -3.71 9.54
CA TYR A 32 -2.64 -3.05 10.61
C TYR A 32 -3.61 -2.38 11.59
N GLN A 33 -3.70 -2.94 12.80
CA GLN A 33 -4.72 -2.64 13.82
C GLN A 33 -4.78 -1.17 14.20
N GLU A 34 -3.65 -0.46 14.32
CA GLU A 34 -3.68 0.95 14.71
C GLU A 34 -4.42 1.82 13.69
N THR A 35 -4.42 1.43 12.42
CA THR A 35 -5.11 2.17 11.34
C THR A 35 -6.59 1.85 11.24
N MET A 36 -7.01 0.78 11.92
CA MET A 36 -8.40 0.33 11.96
C MET A 36 -9.21 1.13 12.99
N GLN A 37 -8.58 1.52 14.10
CA GLN A 37 -9.24 2.19 15.23
C GLN A 37 -9.52 3.68 15.04
N ARG A 38 -8.88 4.35 14.07
CA ARG A 38 -8.93 5.81 13.91
C ARG A 38 -9.10 6.23 12.45
N PRO A 39 -9.64 7.43 12.17
CA PRO A 39 -9.92 7.86 10.80
C PRO A 39 -8.66 8.34 10.08
N PHE A 40 -7.94 7.39 9.52
CA PHE A 40 -6.71 7.60 8.75
C PHE A 40 -6.95 7.80 7.25
N PHE A 41 -8.14 7.43 6.76
CA PHE A 41 -8.52 7.46 5.36
C PHE A 41 -9.86 8.18 5.16
N SER A 42 -10.02 8.83 4.01
CA SER A 42 -11.32 9.37 3.58
C SER A 42 -12.29 8.24 3.24
N LEU A 43 -13.53 8.31 3.76
CA LEU A 43 -14.61 7.38 3.41
C LEU A 43 -15.35 7.76 2.12
N SER A 44 -15.01 8.92 1.53
CA SER A 44 -15.63 9.41 0.29
C SER A 44 -14.85 8.93 -0.94
N LYS A 45 -15.57 8.51 -1.99
CA LYS A 45 -14.99 8.24 -3.32
C LYS A 45 -14.58 9.51 -4.06
N LYS A 46 -15.11 10.68 -3.66
CA LYS A 46 -14.76 11.97 -4.26
C LYS A 46 -13.48 12.50 -3.64
N LYS A 47 -12.71 13.25 -4.45
CA LYS A 47 -11.54 13.99 -4.00
C LYS A 47 -11.88 14.86 -2.79
N ARG A 48 -11.26 14.54 -1.66
CA ARG A 48 -11.39 15.28 -0.40
C ARG A 48 -10.14 16.11 -0.17
N LEU A 49 -10.32 17.42 0.00
CA LEU A 49 -9.26 18.35 0.40
C LEU A 49 -9.37 18.78 1.85
N LYS A 50 -10.58 18.78 2.41
CA LYS A 50 -10.82 19.09 3.83
C LYS A 50 -10.08 18.06 4.71
N PRO A 51 -9.19 18.48 5.62
CA PRO A 51 -8.48 17.58 6.51
C PRO A 51 -9.42 16.68 7.33
N ILE A 52 -8.85 15.59 7.85
CA ILE A 52 -9.46 14.82 8.93
C ILE A 52 -8.77 15.26 10.22
N GLU A 53 -9.56 15.60 11.22
CA GLU A 53 -9.10 15.89 12.56
C GLU A 53 -9.82 14.95 13.52
N TYR A 54 -9.05 14.24 14.33
CA TYR A 54 -9.55 13.30 15.31
C TYR A 54 -8.81 13.48 16.63
N LEU A 55 -9.59 13.52 17.70
CA LEU A 55 -9.14 13.47 19.08
C LEU A 55 -9.85 12.29 19.74
N SER A 56 -9.10 11.42 20.40
CA SER A 56 -9.69 10.31 21.14
C SER A 56 -10.59 10.80 22.29
N PRO A 57 -11.56 9.98 22.76
CA PRO A 57 -12.46 10.37 23.84
C PRO A 57 -11.75 10.80 25.14
N ASP A 58 -10.61 10.17 25.44
CA ASP A 58 -9.75 10.47 26.59
C ASP A 58 -8.75 11.63 26.33
N LYS A 59 -8.79 12.24 25.14
CA LYS A 59 -7.92 13.32 24.67
C LYS A 59 -6.42 12.99 24.67
N SER A 60 -6.06 11.71 24.68
CA SER A 60 -4.66 11.28 24.72
C SER A 60 -4.07 11.10 23.32
N VAL A 61 -4.89 10.82 22.31
CA VAL A 61 -4.47 10.52 20.94
C VAL A 61 -5.03 11.55 19.96
N THR A 62 -4.16 12.07 19.11
CA THR A 62 -4.51 12.97 18.00
C THR A 62 -4.17 12.34 16.66
N VAL A 63 -5.04 12.51 15.67
CA VAL A 63 -4.77 12.17 14.27
C VAL A 63 -5.22 13.32 13.40
N HIS A 64 -4.28 13.87 12.63
CA HIS A 64 -4.53 14.89 11.62
C HIS A 64 -4.08 14.34 10.26
N VAL A 65 -4.99 14.31 9.30
CA VAL A 65 -4.71 13.85 7.93
C VAL A 65 -4.96 14.99 6.97
N SER A 66 -3.93 15.40 6.23
CA SER A 66 -4.00 16.47 5.25
C SER A 66 -3.84 15.94 3.83
N ALA A 67 -4.59 16.56 2.92
CA ALA A 67 -4.67 16.16 1.53
C ALA A 67 -3.67 16.95 0.67
N ASN A 68 -3.21 16.33 -0.42
CA ASN A 68 -2.52 17.07 -1.47
C ASN A 68 -3.53 17.79 -2.38
N PRO A 69 -3.31 19.06 -2.78
CA PRO A 69 -4.21 19.78 -3.68
C PRO A 69 -4.44 19.14 -5.04
N ALA A 70 -3.43 18.47 -5.61
CA ALA A 70 -3.52 17.80 -6.92
C ALA A 70 -4.21 16.43 -6.81
N TYR A 71 -3.75 15.57 -5.90
CA TYR A 71 -4.20 14.18 -5.81
C TYR A 71 -5.38 13.94 -4.87
N GLY A 72 -5.55 14.82 -3.86
CA GLY A 72 -6.49 14.62 -2.77
C GLY A 72 -5.90 13.82 -1.61
N MET A 73 -6.78 13.29 -0.78
CA MET A 73 -6.47 12.44 0.37
C MET A 73 -6.67 10.96 0.02
N ALA A 74 -5.82 10.10 0.58
CA ALA A 74 -5.98 8.66 0.54
C ALA A 74 -7.35 8.25 1.08
N THR A 75 -7.99 7.35 0.35
CA THR A 75 -9.33 6.86 0.62
C THR A 75 -9.29 5.47 1.24
N ILE A 76 -10.38 5.04 1.84
CA ILE A 76 -10.47 3.72 2.47
C ILE A 76 -10.30 2.57 1.46
N TRP A 77 -10.52 2.82 0.16
CA TRP A 77 -10.19 1.85 -0.88
C TRP A 77 -8.68 1.75 -1.10
N ASP A 78 -7.93 2.86 -0.99
CA ASP A 78 -6.48 2.83 -1.15
C ASP A 78 -5.81 2.01 -0.02
N ALA A 79 -6.48 1.86 1.12
CA ALA A 79 -6.04 0.95 2.20
C ALA A 79 -5.97 -0.52 1.77
N ASP A 80 -6.69 -0.94 0.71
CA ASP A 80 -6.60 -2.29 0.15
C ASP A 80 -5.14 -2.62 -0.26
N ILE A 81 -4.41 -1.63 -0.78
CA ILE A 81 -2.99 -1.77 -1.14
C ILE A 81 -2.13 -1.94 0.12
N MET A 82 -2.40 -1.16 1.17
CA MET A 82 -1.63 -1.24 2.42
C MET A 82 -1.82 -2.60 3.10
N ILE A 83 -3.03 -3.15 3.06
CA ILE A 83 -3.33 -4.52 3.52
C ILE A 83 -2.52 -5.55 2.73
N TYR A 84 -2.50 -5.45 1.39
CA TYR A 84 -1.70 -6.34 0.55
C TYR A 84 -0.21 -6.30 0.93
N LEU A 85 0.35 -5.10 1.10
CA LEU A 85 1.77 -4.91 1.44
C LEU A 85 2.08 -5.42 2.87
N ALA A 86 1.21 -5.16 3.85
CA ALA A 86 1.35 -5.68 5.21
C ALA A 86 1.28 -7.22 5.24
N SER A 87 0.40 -7.81 4.43
CA SER A 87 0.29 -9.27 4.28
C SER A 87 1.58 -9.86 3.72
N HIS A 88 2.17 -9.23 2.71
CA HIS A 88 3.43 -9.65 2.11
C HIS A 88 4.60 -9.61 3.11
N LEU A 89 4.72 -8.51 3.87
CA LEU A 89 5.73 -8.40 4.92
C LEU A 89 5.57 -9.44 6.02
N ASN A 90 4.33 -9.71 6.43
CA ASN A 90 4.05 -10.71 7.44
C ASN A 90 4.44 -12.11 6.95
N GLU A 91 4.17 -12.44 5.69
CA GLU A 91 4.55 -13.72 5.09
C GLU A 91 6.08 -13.92 5.08
N LEU A 92 6.84 -12.95 4.58
CA LEU A 92 8.31 -13.00 4.58
C LEU A 92 8.86 -13.22 6.00
N ARG A 93 8.27 -12.54 6.98
CA ARG A 93 8.62 -12.70 8.40
C ARG A 93 8.32 -14.11 8.92
N GLU A 94 7.15 -14.68 8.62
CA GLU A 94 6.78 -16.03 9.08
C GLU A 94 7.67 -17.11 8.45
N ARG A 95 8.19 -16.88 7.24
CA ARG A 95 9.17 -17.75 6.58
C ARG A 95 10.57 -17.67 7.19
N GLY A 96 10.82 -16.72 8.09
CA GLY A 96 12.10 -16.54 8.76
C GLY A 96 13.14 -15.79 7.95
N ASP A 97 12.71 -14.96 6.98
CA ASP A 97 13.63 -14.11 6.23
C ASP A 97 14.27 -13.07 7.16
N ASN A 98 15.61 -13.07 7.22
CA ASN A 98 16.38 -12.24 8.16
C ASN A 98 16.60 -10.79 7.68
N ASP A 99 16.30 -10.49 6.41
CA ASP A 99 16.54 -9.18 5.79
C ASP A 99 15.23 -8.59 5.22
N LEU A 100 14.31 -8.24 6.13
CA LEU A 100 13.04 -7.61 5.75
C LEU A 100 13.27 -6.15 5.34
N SER A 101 13.00 -5.85 4.07
CA SER A 101 13.11 -4.51 3.52
C SER A 101 11.77 -3.76 3.54
N PRO A 102 11.76 -2.44 3.78
CA PRO A 102 10.57 -1.60 3.57
C PRO A 102 10.22 -1.42 2.08
N THR A 103 11.14 -1.76 1.17
CA THR A 103 10.89 -1.74 -0.28
C THR A 103 10.42 -3.10 -0.75
N ILE A 104 9.16 -3.16 -1.18
CA ILE A 104 8.50 -4.38 -1.62
C ILE A 104 8.39 -4.37 -3.14
N ARG A 105 8.82 -5.49 -3.75
CA ARG A 105 8.70 -5.72 -5.19
C ARG A 105 7.46 -6.54 -5.47
N VAL A 106 6.61 -6.05 -6.37
CA VAL A 106 5.32 -6.66 -6.69
C VAL A 106 5.09 -6.70 -8.20
N GLN A 107 4.38 -7.73 -8.64
CA GLN A 107 3.74 -7.71 -9.96
C GLN A 107 2.38 -7.03 -9.83
N PRO A 108 2.13 -5.88 -10.50
CA PRO A 108 0.88 -5.14 -10.33
C PRO A 108 -0.36 -5.94 -10.69
N GLY A 109 -0.26 -6.85 -11.68
CA GLY A 109 -1.36 -7.74 -12.04
C GLY A 109 -1.79 -8.67 -10.91
N ASP A 110 -0.83 -9.19 -10.13
CA ASP A 110 -1.13 -10.10 -9.01
C ASP A 110 -1.65 -9.33 -7.79
N LEU A 111 -1.08 -8.15 -7.51
CA LEU A 111 -1.64 -7.22 -6.53
C LEU A 111 -3.11 -6.92 -6.84
N LEU A 112 -3.41 -6.50 -8.09
CA LEU A 112 -4.76 -6.13 -8.52
C LEU A 112 -5.76 -7.28 -8.44
N LYS A 113 -5.35 -8.50 -8.82
CA LYS A 113 -6.17 -9.71 -8.64
C LYS A 113 -6.46 -9.93 -7.17
N ARG A 114 -5.43 -9.80 -6.33
CA ARG A 114 -5.49 -10.15 -4.92
C ARG A 114 -6.41 -9.23 -4.11
N ILE A 115 -6.40 -7.94 -4.43
CA ILE A 115 -7.30 -6.96 -3.81
C ILE A 115 -8.66 -6.85 -4.52
N CYS A 116 -8.95 -7.77 -5.45
CA CYS A 116 -10.21 -7.83 -6.22
C CYS A 116 -10.54 -6.55 -7.01
N TRP A 117 -9.53 -5.82 -7.52
CA TRP A 117 -9.75 -4.64 -8.36
C TRP A 117 -9.87 -4.96 -9.86
N GLY A 118 -9.56 -6.20 -10.25
CA GLY A 118 -9.53 -6.65 -11.64
C GLY A 118 -8.27 -6.19 -12.38
N VAL A 119 -8.04 -6.73 -13.58
CA VAL A 119 -6.77 -6.55 -14.34
C VAL A 119 -6.93 -5.78 -15.66
N SER A 120 -7.89 -4.84 -15.71
CA SER A 120 -8.11 -3.98 -16.89
C SER A 120 -7.17 -2.77 -16.89
N GLY A 121 -6.96 -2.12 -18.04
CA GLY A 121 -6.17 -0.86 -18.10
C GLY A 121 -6.64 0.22 -17.11
N ARG A 122 -7.97 0.36 -16.94
CA ARG A 122 -8.56 1.25 -15.92
C ARG A 122 -8.18 0.87 -14.48
N ALA A 123 -7.96 -0.42 -14.21
CA ALA A 123 -7.51 -0.87 -12.89
C ALA A 123 -6.04 -0.48 -12.63
N TYR A 124 -5.19 -0.51 -13.65
CA TYR A 124 -3.82 0.01 -13.56
C TYR A 124 -3.80 1.53 -13.35
N GLU A 125 -4.60 2.30 -14.10
CA GLU A 125 -4.74 3.74 -13.87
C GLU A 125 -5.22 4.03 -12.44
N ARG A 126 -6.18 3.25 -11.94
CA ARG A 126 -6.67 3.35 -10.56
C ARG A 126 -5.57 3.04 -9.55
N LEU A 127 -4.72 2.04 -9.80
CA LEU A 127 -3.58 1.68 -8.94
C LEU A 127 -2.59 2.84 -8.84
N ILE A 128 -2.18 3.41 -9.97
CA ILE A 128 -1.26 4.57 -10.00
C ILE A 128 -1.86 5.74 -9.23
N ALA A 129 -3.12 6.10 -9.51
CA ALA A 129 -3.80 7.18 -8.79
C ALA A 129 -3.94 6.91 -7.28
N ALA A 130 -4.07 5.65 -6.87
CA ALA A 130 -4.09 5.26 -5.46
C ALA A 130 -2.72 5.42 -4.81
N LEU A 131 -1.64 4.99 -5.47
CA LEU A 131 -0.27 5.17 -5.00
C LEU A 131 0.09 6.65 -4.87
N ASP A 132 -0.29 7.49 -5.85
CA ASP A 132 -0.10 8.94 -5.76
C ASP A 132 -0.81 9.53 -4.53
N ARG A 133 -2.05 9.11 -4.23
CA ARG A 133 -2.76 9.53 -3.02
C ARG A 133 -2.08 9.02 -1.75
N LEU A 134 -1.60 7.78 -1.73
CA LEU A 134 -0.92 7.17 -0.58
C LEU A 134 0.40 7.90 -0.26
N GLN A 135 1.16 8.28 -1.29
CA GLN A 135 2.39 9.05 -1.15
C GLN A 135 2.12 10.50 -0.74
N ALA A 136 1.09 11.13 -1.32
CA ALA A 136 0.86 12.57 -1.16
C ALA A 136 0.00 12.94 0.07
N THR A 137 -0.59 11.95 0.76
CA THR A 137 -1.35 12.19 1.99
C THR A 137 -0.42 12.28 3.18
N THR A 138 -0.45 13.42 3.88
CA THR A 138 0.38 13.64 5.06
C THR A 138 -0.43 13.37 6.31
N ILE A 139 0.11 12.55 7.19
CA ILE A 139 -0.50 12.15 8.46
C ILE A 139 0.38 12.66 9.57
N LYS A 140 -0.25 13.32 10.56
CA LYS A 140 0.39 13.78 11.78
C LYS A 140 -0.34 13.18 12.98
N THR A 141 0.39 12.51 13.86
CA THR A 141 -0.19 11.82 15.03
C THR A 141 0.83 11.71 16.16
N ASN A 142 0.35 11.53 17.38
CA ASN A 142 1.16 11.19 18.55
C ASN A 142 1.13 9.69 18.88
N ILE A 143 0.53 8.85 18.03
CA ILE A 143 0.55 7.39 18.19
C ILE A 143 2.01 6.88 18.11
N ARG A 144 2.36 5.97 19.03
CA ARG A 144 3.73 5.44 19.22
C ARG A 144 4.80 6.51 19.51
N ALA A 145 4.39 7.71 19.93
CA ALA A 145 5.33 8.69 20.44
C ALA A 145 5.81 8.26 21.84
N ASN A 146 7.13 8.10 22.00
CA ASN A 146 7.76 7.75 23.27
C ASN A 146 7.52 8.78 24.40
N SER A 147 6.97 9.96 24.08
CA SER A 147 6.54 10.98 25.03
C SER A 147 5.28 11.68 24.51
N LYS A 148 4.41 12.15 25.43
CA LYS A 148 3.20 12.94 25.11
C LYS A 148 3.49 14.23 24.34
N SER A 149 4.74 14.69 24.33
CA SER A 149 5.21 15.89 23.63
C SER A 149 5.75 15.62 22.22
N ARG A 150 5.81 14.37 21.77
CA ARG A 150 6.29 14.03 20.43
C ARG A 150 5.11 13.75 19.50
N GLU A 151 5.19 14.34 18.32
CA GLU A 151 4.33 14.03 17.19
C GLU A 151 5.21 13.45 16.08
N THR A 152 4.66 12.53 15.31
CA THR A 152 5.30 11.99 14.13
C THR A 152 4.49 12.37 12.91
N THR A 153 5.19 12.63 11.80
CA THR A 153 4.58 13.00 10.52
C THR A 153 5.10 12.06 9.44
N PHE A 154 4.21 11.50 8.63
CA PHE A 154 4.54 10.53 7.60
C PHE A 154 3.48 10.47 6.50
N SER A 155 3.84 9.90 5.36
CA SER A 155 2.92 9.39 4.32
C SER A 155 2.80 7.87 4.42
N TRP A 156 1.84 7.24 3.75
CA TRP A 156 1.73 5.78 3.78
C TRP A 156 2.91 5.07 3.11
N ILE A 157 3.33 5.62 1.97
CA ILE A 157 4.49 5.18 1.21
C ILE A 157 5.42 6.38 1.00
N ASP A 158 6.72 6.10 0.97
CA ASP A 158 7.74 7.10 0.70
C ASP A 158 7.90 7.28 -0.83
N SER A 159 7.89 6.19 -1.58
CA SER A 159 8.02 6.20 -3.04
C SER A 159 7.45 4.94 -3.69
N TYR A 160 7.20 5.02 -4.99
CA TYR A 160 7.03 3.85 -5.84
C TYR A 160 7.69 4.07 -7.20
N THR A 161 8.13 2.99 -7.83
CA THR A 161 8.64 2.97 -9.21
C THR A 161 7.87 1.92 -10.00
N HIS A 162 7.29 2.32 -11.13
CA HIS A 162 6.61 1.40 -12.05
C HIS A 162 7.47 1.17 -13.28
N LEU A 163 7.93 -0.07 -13.47
CA LEU A 163 8.70 -0.45 -14.64
C LEU A 163 7.75 -0.91 -15.74
N VAL A 164 7.84 -0.28 -16.91
CA VAL A 164 7.02 -0.58 -18.09
C VAL A 164 7.93 -0.82 -19.28
N ASP A 165 7.64 -1.86 -20.05
CA ASP A 165 8.32 -2.15 -21.32
C ASP A 165 7.97 -1.05 -22.34
N GLU A 166 8.96 -0.27 -22.76
CA GLU A 166 8.76 0.89 -23.64
C GLU A 166 8.05 0.54 -24.96
N ARG A 167 8.29 -0.65 -25.49
CA ARG A 167 7.77 -1.09 -26.79
C ARG A 167 6.36 -1.65 -26.70
N THR A 168 6.08 -2.43 -25.67
CA THR A 168 4.81 -3.15 -25.51
C THR A 168 3.85 -2.48 -24.52
N GLN A 169 4.32 -1.46 -23.78
CA GLN A 169 3.62 -0.79 -22.70
C GLN A 169 3.13 -1.76 -21.61
N ARG A 170 3.74 -2.94 -21.53
CA ARG A 170 3.41 -3.95 -20.51
C ARG A 170 4.18 -3.65 -19.23
N SER A 171 3.51 -3.80 -18.09
CA SER A 171 4.15 -3.74 -16.78
C SER A 171 5.20 -4.84 -16.64
N LEU A 172 6.41 -4.47 -16.25
CA LEU A 172 7.51 -5.38 -15.93
C LEU A 172 7.61 -5.66 -14.42
N GLY A 173 7.06 -4.76 -13.60
CA GLY A 173 7.04 -4.89 -12.15
C GLY A 173 6.93 -3.53 -11.48
N MET A 174 6.74 -3.53 -10.17
CA MET A 174 6.68 -2.31 -9.38
C MET A 174 7.45 -2.47 -8.08
N GLU A 175 8.17 -1.43 -7.69
CA GLU A 175 8.80 -1.32 -6.38
C GLU A 175 8.02 -0.28 -5.57
N ILE A 176 7.63 -0.62 -4.34
CA ILE A 176 6.91 0.28 -3.43
C ILE A 176 7.70 0.35 -2.13
N THR A 177 8.15 1.55 -1.74
CA THR A 177 8.84 1.78 -0.48
C THR A 177 7.86 2.31 0.55
N LEU A 178 7.61 1.52 1.59
CA LEU A 178 6.74 1.88 2.70
C LEU A 178 7.41 2.94 3.57
N SER A 179 6.60 3.81 4.18
CA SER A 179 7.14 4.71 5.19
C SER A 179 7.61 3.94 6.41
N LYS A 180 8.66 4.47 7.06
CA LYS A 180 9.20 3.89 8.28
C LYS A 180 8.13 3.65 9.34
N TRP A 181 7.21 4.59 9.54
CA TRP A 181 6.15 4.48 10.54
C TRP A 181 5.24 3.28 10.28
N PHE A 182 4.86 3.04 9.03
CA PHE A 182 4.01 1.91 8.65
C PHE A 182 4.79 0.59 8.73
N PHE A 183 6.00 0.55 8.18
CA PHE A 183 6.88 -0.63 8.23
C PHE A 183 7.14 -1.09 9.67
N ASP A 184 7.61 -0.18 10.54
CA ASP A 184 7.87 -0.47 11.96
C ASP A 184 6.60 -0.94 12.68
N GLY A 185 5.43 -0.43 12.27
CA GLY A 185 4.13 -0.82 12.83
C GLY A 185 3.76 -2.26 12.49
N VAL A 186 3.91 -2.66 11.22
CA VAL A 186 3.63 -4.03 10.75
C VAL A 186 4.64 -5.03 11.33
N MET A 187 5.89 -4.61 11.53
CA MET A 187 6.93 -5.45 12.12
C MET A 187 6.67 -5.80 13.59
N ASP A 188 5.89 -4.98 14.32
CA ASP A 188 5.41 -5.34 15.66
C ASP A 188 4.26 -6.36 15.58
N LYS A 189 4.56 -7.61 15.98
CA LYS A 189 3.64 -8.77 15.90
C LYS A 189 2.29 -8.52 16.56
N ARG A 190 2.20 -7.64 17.55
CA ARG A 190 0.95 -7.37 18.29
C ARG A 190 -0.06 -6.57 17.50
N ASN A 191 0.34 -5.95 16.39
CA ASN A 191 -0.47 -4.95 15.70
C ASN A 191 -1.02 -5.42 14.35
N VAL A 192 -0.84 -6.68 13.96
CA VAL A 192 -1.37 -7.23 12.70
C VAL A 192 -2.51 -8.22 12.96
N LEU A 193 -3.66 -8.00 12.32
CA LEU A 193 -4.86 -8.83 12.47
C LEU A 193 -5.17 -9.57 11.16
N ALA A 194 -5.63 -10.81 11.25
CA ALA A 194 -6.15 -11.53 10.09
C ALA A 194 -7.44 -10.85 9.60
N ILE A 195 -7.58 -10.72 8.28
CA ILE A 195 -8.83 -10.26 7.66
C ILE A 195 -9.36 -11.32 6.68
N SER A 196 -10.68 -11.36 6.52
CA SER A 196 -11.31 -12.21 5.51
C SER A 196 -11.12 -11.61 4.12
N PRO A 197 -10.88 -12.44 3.07
CA PRO A 197 -10.88 -11.99 1.68
C PRO A 197 -12.15 -11.23 1.26
N LEU A 198 -13.29 -11.53 1.90
CA LEU A 198 -14.57 -10.84 1.66
C LEU A 198 -14.50 -9.32 1.92
N TYR A 199 -13.49 -8.85 2.67
CA TYR A 199 -13.24 -7.43 2.88
C TYR A 199 -13.11 -6.64 1.56
N PHE A 200 -12.50 -7.23 0.54
CA PHE A 200 -12.29 -6.57 -0.75
C PHE A 200 -13.58 -6.42 -1.57
N GLU A 201 -14.59 -7.23 -1.28
CA GLU A 201 -15.90 -7.16 -1.94
C GLU A 201 -16.78 -6.00 -1.41
N ILE A 202 -16.43 -5.43 -0.25
CA ILE A 202 -17.21 -4.35 0.35
C ILE A 202 -17.10 -3.07 -0.49
N THR A 203 -18.22 -2.65 -1.07
CA THR A 203 -18.25 -1.49 -2.00
C THR A 203 -18.49 -0.14 -1.32
N SER A 204 -19.01 -0.14 -0.09
CA SER A 204 -19.33 1.06 0.68
C SER A 204 -18.16 1.48 1.58
N GLY A 205 -17.86 2.78 1.61
CA GLY A 205 -16.76 3.30 2.43
C GLY A 205 -16.99 3.09 3.93
N LEU A 206 -18.23 3.32 4.39
CA LEU A 206 -18.62 3.05 5.77
C LEU A 206 -18.58 1.55 6.10
N GLY A 207 -18.99 0.67 5.18
CA GLY A 207 -18.91 -0.78 5.38
C GLY A 207 -17.47 -1.25 5.53
N LYS A 208 -16.55 -0.75 4.70
CA LYS A 208 -15.11 -1.05 4.85
C LYS A 208 -14.56 -0.55 6.18
N TRP A 209 -15.01 0.60 6.66
CA TRP A 209 -14.61 1.11 7.97
C TRP A 209 -15.18 0.27 9.11
N LEU A 210 -16.47 -0.07 9.08
CA LEU A 210 -17.12 -0.90 10.10
C LEU A 210 -16.53 -2.30 10.19
N TYR A 211 -16.13 -2.91 9.07
CA TYR A 211 -15.46 -4.21 9.08
C TYR A 211 -14.13 -4.17 9.86
N ARG A 212 -13.48 -3.00 9.87
CA ARG A 212 -12.20 -2.78 10.54
C ARG A 212 -12.38 -2.32 12.00
N ALA A 213 -13.55 -1.80 12.37
CA ALA A 213 -13.79 -1.18 13.67
C ALA A 213 -13.98 -2.21 14.81
#